data_AF-A0AB34CER0-F1
#
_entry.id   AF-A0AB34CER0-F1
#
_cell.length_a   1.000
_cell.length_b   1.000
_cell.length_c   1.000
_cell.angle_alpha   90.00
_cell.angle_beta   90.00
_cell.angle_gamma   90.00
#
_symmetry.space_group_name_H-M   'P 1'
#
loop_
_entity.id
_entity.type
_entity.pdbx_description
1 polymer ?
#
loop_
_entity_poly.entity_id
_entity_poly.type
_entity_poly.pdbx_seq_one_letter_code
_entity_poly.pdbx_strand_id
1 'polypeptide(L)'
;MANQNNANVFSAESAHKVPVAKHARKRTRVYSPDEFLALPFVQKFIQENPNQYFVHEETGEQMMAQELAELYCTVNNGKKLKKALRRSFGAKS
;
A
#
# COMPACT_ATOMS: atom_id res chain seq x y z
N MET A 1 19.49 -62.71 8.43
CA MET A 1 18.80 -62.27 7.20
C MET A 1 17.33 -62.05 7.53
N ALA A 2 16.73 -60.98 7.00
CA ALA A 2 15.36 -60.46 7.20
C ALA A 2 15.22 -59.32 8.23
N ASN A 3 15.54 -58.10 7.76
CA ASN A 3 15.23 -56.83 8.42
C ASN A 3 13.76 -56.47 8.12
N GLN A 4 12.87 -56.61 9.11
CA GLN A 4 11.47 -56.21 9.01
C GLN A 4 11.31 -54.72 9.34
N ASN A 5 11.75 -53.86 8.44
CA ASN A 5 11.41 -52.43 8.46
C ASN A 5 10.16 -52.18 7.62
N ASN A 6 9.00 -52.63 8.12
CA ASN A 6 7.70 -52.22 7.61
C ASN A 6 7.26 -50.94 8.34
N ALA A 7 8.05 -49.88 8.24
CA ALA A 7 7.51 -48.55 8.44
C ALA A 7 6.73 -48.23 7.16
N ASN A 8 5.40 -48.35 7.22
CA ASN A 8 4.49 -47.77 6.25
C ASN A 8 4.71 -46.24 6.27
N VAL A 9 5.78 -45.79 5.61
CA VAL A 9 5.96 -44.41 5.22
C VAL A 9 4.87 -44.17 4.21
N PHE A 10 3.74 -43.67 4.68
CA PHE A 10 2.80 -42.95 3.84
C PHE A 10 3.58 -41.79 3.23
N SER A 11 4.22 -42.03 2.09
CA SER A 11 4.70 -41.00 1.18
C SER A 11 3.47 -40.38 0.51
N ALA A 12 2.58 -39.80 1.31
CA ALA A 12 1.67 -38.79 0.85
C ALA A 12 2.49 -37.51 0.67
N GLU A 13 3.40 -37.52 -0.30
CA GLU A 13 3.77 -36.29 -0.99
C GLU A 13 2.51 -35.83 -1.71
N SER A 14 1.60 -35.23 -0.95
CA SER A 14 0.64 -34.31 -1.52
C SER A 14 1.49 -33.31 -2.28
N ALA A 15 1.47 -33.42 -3.61
CA ALA A 15 1.90 -32.36 -4.49
C ALA A 15 0.98 -31.18 -4.20
N HIS A 16 1.20 -30.50 -3.07
CA HIS A 16 0.57 -29.27 -2.71
C HIS A 16 0.99 -28.32 -3.81
N LYS A 17 0.12 -28.22 -4.81
CA LYS A 17 0.25 -27.38 -5.97
C LYS A 17 0.57 -26.00 -5.43
N VAL A 18 1.84 -25.60 -5.54
CA VAL A 18 2.31 -24.30 -5.07
C VAL A 18 1.33 -23.28 -5.64
N PRO A 19 0.67 -22.46 -4.81
CA PRO A 19 -0.36 -21.56 -5.30
C PRO A 19 0.25 -20.63 -6.34
N VAL A 20 0.03 -20.96 -7.61
CA VAL A 20 0.46 -20.15 -8.74
C VAL A 20 -0.39 -18.90 -8.68
N ALA A 21 0.21 -17.78 -8.32
CA ALA A 21 -0.44 -16.49 -8.39
C ALA A 21 -0.86 -16.23 -9.85
N LYS A 22 -2.11 -16.56 -10.20
CA LYS A 22 -2.65 -16.45 -11.57
C LYS A 22 -2.61 -15.02 -12.11
N HIS A 23 -2.59 -14.03 -11.21
CA HIS A 23 -2.53 -12.62 -11.55
C HIS A 23 -1.50 -11.93 -10.67
N ALA A 24 -0.44 -11.40 -11.30
CA ALA A 24 0.43 -10.45 -10.64
C ALA A 24 -0.42 -9.24 -10.21
N ARG A 25 -0.48 -8.96 -8.90
CA ARG A 25 -1.04 -7.69 -8.44
C ARG A 25 -0.21 -6.59 -9.09
N LYS A 26 -0.84 -5.70 -9.85
CA LYS A 26 -0.17 -4.50 -10.36
C LYS A 26 0.48 -3.81 -9.17
N ARG A 27 1.82 -3.79 -9.13
CA ARG A 27 2.56 -3.01 -8.15
C ARG A 27 2.30 -1.56 -8.48
N THR A 28 1.47 -0.90 -7.69
CA THR A 28 1.33 0.55 -7.76
C THR A 28 2.58 1.17 -7.17
N ARG A 29 3.07 2.26 -7.77
CA ARG A 29 4.15 3.06 -7.19
C ARG A 29 3.72 3.48 -5.79
N VAL A 30 4.58 3.23 -4.81
CA VAL A 30 4.45 3.74 -3.44
C VAL A 30 5.29 5.01 -3.39
N TYR A 31 4.66 6.12 -3.09
CA TYR A 31 5.34 7.40 -2.89
C TYR A 31 5.99 7.40 -1.52
N SER A 32 7.24 7.89 -1.45
CA SER A 32 7.82 8.31 -0.17
C SER A 32 7.07 9.54 0.36
N PRO A 33 7.24 9.89 1.66
CA PRO A 33 6.66 11.11 2.21
C PRO A 33 7.05 12.36 1.41
N ASP A 34 8.33 12.49 1.03
CA ASP A 34 8.82 13.62 0.24
C ASP A 34 8.22 13.64 -1.17
N GLU A 35 8.15 12.48 -1.84
CA GLU A 35 7.52 12.39 -3.16
C GLU A 35 6.04 12.76 -3.11
N PHE A 36 5.35 12.42 -2.02
CA PHE A 36 3.95 12.76 -1.82
C PHE A 36 3.76 14.26 -1.59
N LEU A 37 4.58 14.89 -0.75
CA LEU A 37 4.52 16.33 -0.48
C LEU A 37 4.89 17.17 -1.72
N ALA A 38 5.72 16.63 -2.61
CA ALA A 38 6.04 17.25 -3.89
C ALA A 38 4.87 17.22 -4.90
N LEU A 39 3.79 16.48 -4.64
CA LEU A 39 2.66 16.39 -5.57
C LEU A 39 1.89 17.72 -5.63
N PRO A 40 1.56 18.24 -6.83
CA PRO A 40 0.90 19.54 -6.98
C PRO A 40 -0.44 19.65 -6.25
N PHE A 41 -1.21 18.56 -6.15
CA PHE A 41 -2.49 18.57 -5.43
C PHE A 41 -2.29 18.57 -3.91
N VAL A 42 -1.21 17.97 -3.41
CA VAL A 42 -0.87 17.96 -1.99
C VAL A 42 -0.41 19.35 -1.57
N GLN A 43 0.41 20.01 -2.40
CA GLN A 43 0.80 21.40 -2.16
C GLN A 43 -0.39 22.34 -2.10
N LYS A 44 -1.36 22.20 -3.01
CA LYS A 44 -2.62 22.97 -2.96
C LYS A 44 -3.43 22.67 -1.70
N PHE A 45 -3.55 21.39 -1.32
CA PHE A 45 -4.27 21.00 -0.11
C PHE A 45 -3.65 21.62 1.16
N ILE A 46 -2.32 21.65 1.25
CA ILE A 46 -1.59 22.29 2.36
C ILE A 46 -1.77 23.81 2.33
N GLN A 47 -1.77 24.44 1.15
CA GLN A 47 -2.05 25.88 1.03
C GLN A 47 -3.47 26.24 1.50
N GLU A 48 -4.45 25.41 1.20
CA GLU A 48 -5.84 25.58 1.64
C GLU A 48 -6.03 25.26 3.13
N ASN A 49 -5.21 24.35 3.69
CA ASN A 49 -5.29 23.87 5.06
C ASN A 49 -3.90 23.87 5.73
N PRO A 50 -3.40 25.04 6.17
CA PRO A 50 -2.03 25.17 6.69
C PRO A 50 -1.81 24.45 8.03
N ASN A 51 -2.89 24.12 8.75
CA ASN A 51 -2.87 23.34 9.98
C ASN A 51 -2.68 21.83 9.75
N GLN A 52 -2.54 21.37 8.49
CA GLN A 52 -2.41 19.95 8.18
C GLN A 52 -0.95 19.49 8.02
N TYR A 53 0.00 20.40 7.93
CA TYR A 53 1.41 20.11 7.72
C TYR A 53 2.28 20.99 8.62
N PHE A 54 3.20 20.35 9.35
CA PHE A 54 4.11 21.01 10.27
C PHE A 54 5.53 20.48 10.05
N VAL A 55 6.51 21.36 10.22
CA VAL A 55 7.92 20.98 10.24
C VAL A 55 8.45 21.35 11.61
N HIS A 56 8.98 20.37 12.35
CA HIS A 56 9.58 20.64 13.64
C HIS A 56 10.93 21.35 13.43
N GLU A 57 11.09 22.54 14.02
CA GLU A 57 12.26 23.39 13.77
C GLU A 57 13.58 22.77 14.27
N GLU A 58 13.53 22.00 15.36
CA GLU A 58 14.73 21.42 15.98
C GLU A 58 15.21 20.12 15.33
N THR A 59 14.30 19.27 14.84
CA THR A 59 14.63 17.94 14.29
C THR A 59 14.51 17.88 12.77
N GLY A 60 13.85 18.87 12.16
CA GLY A 60 13.48 18.85 10.74
C GLY A 60 12.42 17.80 10.40
N GLU A 61 11.80 17.19 11.41
CA GLU A 61 10.79 16.15 11.20
C GLU A 61 9.51 16.75 10.63
N GLN A 62 9.05 16.15 9.53
CA GLN A 62 7.80 16.51 8.89
C GLN A 62 6.66 15.78 9.59
N MET A 63 5.75 16.54 10.18
CA MET A 63 4.55 16.01 10.82
C MET A 63 3.33 16.34 9.96
N MET A 64 2.52 15.32 9.71
CA MET A 64 1.23 15.46 9.02
C MET A 64 0.11 15.30 10.04
N ALA A 65 -0.87 16.19 10.01
CA ALA A 65 -2.10 15.97 10.76
C ALA A 65 -2.97 14.90 10.08
N GLN A 66 -4.06 14.54 10.76
CA GLN A 66 -4.84 13.35 10.43
C GLN A 66 -5.32 13.30 8.98
N GLU A 67 -5.86 14.38 8.43
CA GLU A 67 -6.44 14.37 7.08
C GLU A 67 -5.37 14.18 6.00
N LEU A 68 -4.20 14.82 6.17
CA LEU A 68 -3.07 14.69 5.25
C LEU A 68 -2.45 13.28 5.33
N ALA A 69 -2.36 12.71 6.53
CA ALA A 69 -1.87 11.34 6.72
C ALA A 69 -2.83 10.29 6.11
N GLU A 70 -4.14 10.49 6.25
CA GLU A 70 -5.15 9.65 5.61
C GLU A 70 -5.09 9.75 4.07
N LEU A 71 -4.83 10.94 3.54
CA LEU A 71 -4.62 11.17 2.12
C LEU A 71 -3.38 10.43 1.62
N TYR A 72 -2.25 10.52 2.34
CA TYR A 72 -1.03 9.77 2.03
C TYR A 72 -1.28 8.25 1.97
N CYS A 73 -1.96 7.70 2.97
CA CYS A 73 -2.33 6.28 3.01
C CYS A 73 -3.25 5.89 1.85
N THR A 74 -4.15 6.79 1.45
CA THR A 74 -5.09 6.57 0.35
C THR A 74 -4.38 6.58 -1.00
N VAL A 75 -3.43 7.50 -1.20
CA VAL A 75 -2.62 7.63 -2.42
C VAL A 75 -1.72 6.42 -2.62
N ASN A 76 -1.01 6.01 -1.57
CA ASN A 76 -0.15 4.83 -1.61
C ASN A 76 -0.93 3.52 -1.75
N ASN A 77 -2.19 3.51 -1.31
CA ASN A 77 -3.12 2.43 -1.62
C ASN A 77 -3.85 2.72 -2.94
N GLY A 78 -3.17 2.53 -4.08
CA GLY A 78 -3.64 2.96 -5.39
C GLY A 78 -5.07 2.50 -5.79
N LYS A 79 -5.59 1.43 -5.19
CA LYS A 79 -7.02 1.02 -5.33
C LYS A 79 -7.98 2.03 -4.67
N LYS A 80 -7.65 2.52 -3.48
CA LYS A 80 -8.43 3.53 -2.75
C LYS A 80 -8.33 4.89 -3.45
N LEU A 81 -7.14 5.32 -3.86
CA LEU A 81 -6.97 6.54 -4.67
C LEU A 81 -7.81 6.51 -5.95
N LYS A 82 -7.71 5.43 -6.74
CA LYS A 82 -8.49 5.28 -7.97
C LYS A 82 -10.01 5.27 -7.72
N LYS A 83 -10.45 4.83 -6.54
CA LYS A 83 -11.86 4.87 -6.13
C LYS A 83 -12.27 6.28 -5.70
N ALA A 84 -11.43 6.99 -4.96
CA ALA A 84 -11.66 8.38 -4.54
C ALA A 84 -11.73 9.31 -5.77
N LEU A 85 -10.75 9.24 -6.67
CA LEU A 85 -10.73 10.02 -7.92
C LEU A 85 -11.94 9.73 -8.81
N ARG A 86 -12.38 8.46 -8.91
CA ARG A 86 -13.61 8.13 -9.63
C ARG A 86 -14.87 8.66 -8.97
N ARG A 87 -14.91 8.83 -7.64
CA ARG A 87 -16.04 9.44 -6.94
C ARG A 87 -16.05 10.96 -7.10
N SER A 88 -14.90 11.62 -6.99
CA SER A 88 -14.80 13.07 -7.09
C SER A 88 -14.89 13.59 -8.52
N PHE A 89 -14.32 12.87 -9.49
CA PHE A 89 -14.24 13.30 -10.90
C PHE A 89 -15.03 12.44 -11.89
N GLY A 90 -15.46 11.23 -11.49
CA GLY A 90 -16.18 10.30 -12.36
C GLY A 90 -17.71 10.43 -12.33
N ALA A 91 -18.27 11.34 -11.51
CA ALA A 91 -19.68 11.71 -11.54
C ALA A 91 -19.91 12.89 -12.50
N LYS A 92 -19.57 12.71 -13.78
CA LYS A 92 -20.02 13.56 -14.89
C LYS A 92 -20.23 12.70 -16.13
N SER A 93 -21.42 12.11 -16.18
CA SER A 93 -22.12 11.63 -17.39
C SER A 93 -23.52 11.22 -16.97
#